data_AF-A0A1F9DTS5-F1
#
_entry.id   AF-A0A1F9DTS5-F1
#
_cell.length_a   1.000
_cell.length_b   1.000
_cell.length_c   1.000
_cell.angle_alpha   90.00
_cell.angle_beta   90.00
_cell.angle_gamma   90.00
#
_symmetry.space_group_name_H-M   'P 1'
#
loop_
_entity.id
_entity.type
_entity.pdbx_description
1 polymer ?
#
loop_
_entity_poly.entity_id
_entity_poly.type
_entity_poly.pdbx_seq_one_letter_code
_entity_poly.pdbx_strand_id
1 'polypeptide(L)'
;MPSTYAALRSLEAADTVYLDGAIGGIGGCPYCGNGRATGMVATEDLMHLLERMEIATGVDLDKVIDCVWMLEEMLGRPATGHVSKAGPCPITPKEWYDPNMPLVETFEQARHFRLGPKAYEKGQRPWKEPISKPRVA
;
A
#
# COMPACT_ATOMS: atom_id res chain seq x y z
N MET A 1 -5.04 -8.11 -9.03
CA MET A 1 -4.66 -8.70 -7.72
C MET A 1 -5.28 -10.07 -7.50
N PRO A 2 -6.61 -10.29 -7.49
CA PRO A 2 -7.18 -11.62 -7.24
C PRO A 2 -6.74 -12.69 -8.25
N SER A 3 -6.67 -12.33 -9.55
CA SER A 3 -6.18 -13.21 -10.61
C SER A 3 -4.70 -13.56 -10.44
N THR A 4 -3.86 -12.59 -10.11
CA THR A 4 -2.43 -12.80 -9.83
C THR A 4 -2.23 -13.76 -8.68
N TYR A 5 -2.95 -13.56 -7.56
CA TYR A 5 -2.89 -14.46 -6.41
C TYR A 5 -3.35 -15.88 -6.77
N ALA A 6 -4.46 -16.01 -7.50
CA ALA A 6 -4.96 -17.31 -7.95
C ALA A 6 -3.94 -18.03 -8.85
N ALA A 7 -3.32 -17.31 -9.79
CA ALA A 7 -2.27 -17.85 -10.64
C ALA A 7 -1.09 -18.36 -9.81
N LEU A 8 -0.53 -17.53 -8.92
CA LEU A 8 0.59 -17.91 -8.05
C LEU A 8 0.29 -19.15 -7.19
N ARG A 9 -0.97 -19.36 -6.80
CA ARG A 9 -1.39 -20.54 -6.02
C ARG A 9 -1.53 -21.82 -6.85
N SER A 10 -1.60 -21.71 -8.17
CA SER A 10 -1.66 -22.86 -9.09
C SER A 10 -0.32 -23.29 -9.67
N LEU A 11 0.71 -22.45 -9.53
CA LEU A 11 2.05 -22.73 -10.07
C LEU A 11 2.82 -23.69 -9.18
N GLU A 12 3.67 -24.50 -9.80
CA GLU A 12 4.66 -25.37 -9.16
C GLU A 12 6.04 -24.71 -9.13
N ALA A 13 6.98 -25.29 -8.38
CA ALA A 13 8.34 -24.73 -8.23
C ALA A 13 9.14 -24.67 -9.54
N ALA A 14 8.76 -25.45 -10.57
CA ALA A 14 9.39 -25.44 -11.88
C ALA A 14 8.84 -24.34 -12.80
N ASP A 15 7.70 -23.72 -12.44
CA ASP A 15 7.07 -22.73 -13.28
C ASP A 15 7.74 -21.36 -13.15
N THR A 16 7.65 -20.58 -14.22
CA THR A 16 8.08 -19.18 -14.25
C THR A 16 6.89 -18.30 -14.63
N VAL A 17 6.67 -17.23 -13.88
CA VAL A 17 5.59 -16.27 -14.15
C VAL A 17 6.15 -14.87 -14.36
N TYR A 18 5.63 -14.20 -15.38
CA TYR A 18 5.90 -12.78 -15.65
C TYR A 18 4.65 -11.99 -15.28
N LEU A 19 4.84 -10.96 -14.46
CA LEU A 19 3.76 -10.13 -13.96
C LEU A 19 4.05 -8.68 -14.33
N ASP A 20 3.13 -8.08 -15.09
CA ASP A 20 3.21 -6.67 -15.46
C ASP A 20 2.31 -5.85 -14.54
N GLY A 21 2.85 -4.72 -14.08
CA GLY A 21 2.13 -3.72 -13.30
C GLY A 21 2.46 -2.31 -13.78
N ALA A 22 1.71 -1.34 -13.27
CA ALA A 22 2.02 0.08 -13.45
C ALA A 22 2.16 0.75 -12.08
N ILE A 23 3.15 1.61 -11.92
CA ILE A 23 3.35 2.40 -10.69
C ILE A 23 2.07 3.15 -10.35
N GLY A 24 1.55 3.01 -9.14
CA GLY A 24 0.32 3.69 -8.71
C GLY A 24 -0.95 3.12 -9.35
N GLY A 25 -0.87 2.04 -10.12
CA GLY A 25 -2.00 1.44 -10.83
C GLY A 25 -2.52 2.30 -11.98
N ILE A 26 -1.68 3.20 -12.51
CA ILE A 26 -2.06 4.07 -13.63
C ILE A 26 -2.34 3.28 -14.91
N GLY A 27 -2.96 3.95 -15.88
CA GLY A 27 -3.36 3.38 -17.15
C GLY A 27 -4.88 3.21 -17.24
N GLY A 28 -5.30 2.38 -18.19
CA GLY A 28 -6.69 2.06 -18.45
C GLY A 28 -6.91 1.61 -19.89
N CYS A 29 -8.05 0.98 -20.14
CA CYS A 29 -8.39 0.50 -21.48
C CYS A 29 -9.06 1.62 -22.28
N PRO A 30 -8.44 2.14 -23.37
CA PRO A 30 -9.06 3.19 -24.18
C PRO A 30 -10.34 2.68 -24.87
N TYR A 31 -10.41 1.38 -25.17
CA TYR A 31 -11.51 0.77 -25.91
C TYR A 31 -12.80 0.64 -25.10
N CYS A 32 -12.70 0.48 -23.78
CA CYS A 32 -13.88 0.24 -22.95
C CYS A 32 -14.61 1.53 -22.55
N GLY A 33 -14.08 2.71 -22.86
CA GLY A 33 -14.68 3.99 -22.45
C GLY A 33 -14.70 4.24 -20.92
N ASN A 34 -14.21 3.28 -20.14
CA ASN A 34 -14.22 3.31 -18.67
C ASN A 34 -13.12 4.21 -18.09
N GLY A 35 -12.23 4.73 -18.95
CA GLY A 35 -11.15 5.64 -18.59
C GLY A 35 -10.34 5.13 -17.40
N ARG A 36 -10.40 5.87 -16.31
CA ARG A 36 -9.62 5.64 -15.08
C ARG A 36 -10.21 4.60 -14.14
N ALA A 37 -11.44 4.15 -14.37
CA ALA A 37 -12.05 3.09 -13.56
C ALA A 37 -11.42 1.72 -13.84
N THR A 38 -10.87 1.55 -15.04
CA THR A 38 -9.98 0.44 -15.37
C THR A 38 -8.54 0.92 -15.19
N GLY A 39 -7.78 0.24 -14.35
CA GLY A 39 -6.35 0.49 -14.16
C GLY A 39 -5.56 -0.80 -14.29
N MET A 40 -4.24 -0.67 -14.47
CA MET A 40 -3.35 -1.81 -14.30
C MET A 40 -3.25 -2.17 -12.82
N VAL A 41 -2.72 -3.35 -12.51
CA VAL A 41 -2.34 -3.66 -11.13
C VAL A 41 -1.26 -2.66 -10.68
N ALA A 42 -1.47 -2.07 -9.50
CA ALA A 42 -0.48 -1.18 -8.91
C ALA A 42 0.78 -1.96 -8.55
N THR A 43 1.94 -1.51 -9.04
CA THR A 43 3.21 -2.20 -8.80
C THR A 43 3.52 -2.33 -7.31
N GLU A 44 3.26 -1.28 -6.52
CA GLU A 44 3.47 -1.30 -5.07
C GLU A 44 2.55 -2.29 -4.34
N ASP A 45 1.30 -2.42 -4.79
CA ASP A 45 0.35 -3.40 -4.23
C ASP A 45 0.80 -4.83 -4.57
N LEU A 46 1.32 -5.03 -5.79
CA LEU A 46 1.87 -6.31 -6.22
C LEU A 46 3.13 -6.70 -5.43
N MET A 47 4.06 -5.77 -5.26
CA MET A 47 5.27 -6.00 -4.47
C MET A 47 4.93 -6.35 -3.03
N HIS A 48 3.98 -5.64 -2.43
CA HIS A 48 3.49 -5.97 -1.09
C HIS A 48 2.88 -7.37 -1.03
N LEU A 49 2.05 -7.77 -1.99
CA LEU A 49 1.53 -9.14 -2.04
C LEU A 49 2.65 -10.19 -2.11
N LEU A 50 3.63 -9.99 -2.99
CA LEU A 50 4.73 -10.95 -3.18
C LEU A 50 5.57 -11.06 -1.91
N GLU A 51 5.86 -9.94 -1.24
CA GLU A 51 6.52 -9.92 0.07
C GLU A 51 5.69 -10.67 1.13
N ARG A 52 4.37 -10.47 1.15
CA ARG A 52 3.46 -11.21 2.06
C ARG A 52 3.37 -12.71 1.75
N MET A 53 3.74 -13.12 0.55
CA MET A 53 3.87 -14.51 0.13
C MET A 53 5.29 -15.04 0.27
N GLU A 54 6.20 -14.26 0.88
CA GLU A 54 7.62 -14.61 1.08
C GLU A 54 8.38 -14.82 -0.25
N ILE A 55 7.91 -14.20 -1.33
CA ILE A 55 8.54 -14.23 -2.65
C ILE A 55 9.45 -13.02 -2.79
N ALA A 56 10.76 -13.26 -2.81
CA ALA A 56 11.76 -12.21 -2.97
C ALA A 56 11.73 -11.63 -4.40
N THR A 57 11.54 -10.32 -4.52
CA THR A 57 11.52 -9.61 -5.81
C THR A 57 12.79 -8.82 -6.09
N GLY A 58 13.59 -8.52 -5.06
CA GLY A 58 14.75 -7.63 -5.13
C GLY A 58 14.39 -6.15 -5.32
N VAL A 59 13.10 -5.81 -5.26
CA VAL A 59 12.61 -4.43 -5.42
C VAL A 59 12.46 -3.78 -4.05
N ASP A 60 12.92 -2.53 -3.95
CA ASP A 60 12.78 -1.69 -2.76
C ASP A 60 11.41 -1.02 -2.76
N LEU A 61 10.49 -1.52 -1.92
CA LEU A 61 9.10 -1.05 -1.86
C LEU A 61 9.01 0.45 -1.50
N ASP A 62 9.86 0.93 -0.59
CA ASP A 62 9.89 2.33 -0.18
C ASP A 62 10.22 3.26 -1.36
N LYS A 63 11.18 2.88 -2.20
CA LYS A 63 11.50 3.64 -3.42
C LYS A 63 10.37 3.61 -4.44
N VAL A 64 9.62 2.51 -4.54
CA VAL A 64 8.45 2.44 -5.41
C VAL A 64 7.38 3.42 -4.92
N ILE A 65 7.14 3.50 -3.60
CA ILE A 65 6.19 4.45 -3.01
C ILE A 65 6.60 5.89 -3.31
N ASP A 66 7.89 6.23 -3.17
CA ASP A 66 8.41 7.57 -3.52
C ASP A 66 8.14 7.91 -5.00
N CYS A 67 8.35 6.95 -5.91
CA CYS A 67 8.01 7.10 -7.32
C CYS A 67 6.51 7.33 -7.54
N VAL A 68 5.63 6.65 -6.79
CA VAL A 68 4.18 6.87 -6.87
C VAL A 68 3.84 8.30 -6.44
N TRP A 69 4.41 8.80 -5.35
CA TRP A 69 4.13 10.16 -4.87
C TRP A 69 4.59 11.22 -5.87
N MET A 70 5.78 11.05 -6.45
CA MET A 70 6.26 11.91 -7.55
C MET A 70 5.32 11.87 -8.76
N LEU A 71 4.82 10.69 -9.12
CA LEU A 71 3.86 10.53 -10.21
C LEU A 71 2.52 11.22 -9.92
N GLU A 72 2.01 11.14 -8.70
CA GLU A 72 0.79 11.83 -8.28
C GLU A 72 0.92 13.35 -8.43
N GLU A 73 2.08 13.91 -8.06
CA GLU A 73 2.40 15.33 -8.25
C GLU A 73 2.41 15.71 -9.74
N MET A 74 3.05 14.91 -10.59
CA MET A 74 3.10 15.14 -12.03
C MET A 74 1.73 15.05 -12.70
N LEU A 75 0.88 14.13 -12.25
CA LEU A 75 -0.47 13.95 -12.78
C LEU A 75 -1.49 14.95 -12.21
N GLY A 76 -1.15 15.64 -11.12
CA GLY A 76 -2.04 16.53 -10.38
C GLY A 76 -3.25 15.80 -9.77
N ARG A 77 -3.14 14.49 -9.52
CA ARG A 77 -4.23 13.65 -9.00
C ARG A 77 -3.68 12.40 -8.29
N PRO A 78 -4.43 11.84 -7.33
CA PRO A 78 -4.02 10.61 -6.67
C PRO A 78 -4.03 9.42 -7.63
N ALA A 79 -3.11 8.50 -7.37
CA ALA A 79 -3.00 7.19 -7.96
C ALA A 79 -4.08 6.25 -7.38
N THR A 80 -4.24 5.05 -7.94
CA THR A 80 -5.28 4.09 -7.49
C THR A 80 -4.73 3.03 -6.54
N GLY A 81 -3.43 2.79 -6.51
CA GLY A 81 -2.77 1.85 -5.58
C GLY A 81 -3.02 2.16 -4.10
N HIS A 82 -2.94 1.16 -3.25
CA HIS A 82 -3.31 1.24 -1.83
C HIS A 82 -2.09 1.39 -0.93
N VAL A 83 -1.02 0.63 -1.20
CA VAL A 83 0.19 0.58 -0.37
C VAL A 83 0.89 1.94 -0.35
N SER A 84 0.90 2.65 -1.48
CA SER A 84 1.43 4.01 -1.56
C SER A 84 0.65 5.03 -0.72
N LYS A 85 -0.60 4.73 -0.34
CA LYS A 85 -1.47 5.60 0.47
C LYS A 85 -1.47 5.23 1.94
N ALA A 86 -1.58 3.95 2.23
CA ALA A 86 -1.77 3.41 3.58
C ALA A 86 -0.49 2.84 4.21
N GLY A 87 0.54 2.62 3.39
CA GLY A 87 1.76 1.93 3.77
C GLY A 87 1.62 0.41 3.72
N PRO A 88 2.75 -0.31 3.83
CA PRO A 88 2.74 -1.76 3.95
C PRO A 88 2.11 -2.21 5.27
N CYS A 89 1.44 -3.37 5.24
CA CYS A 89 0.92 -4.00 6.46
C CYS A 89 2.07 -4.40 7.40
N PRO A 90 2.10 -3.91 8.66
CA PRO A 90 3.13 -4.27 9.64
C PRO A 90 2.97 -5.73 10.08
N ILE A 91 4.09 -6.45 10.23
CA ILE A 91 4.08 -7.91 10.42
C ILE A 91 4.54 -8.26 11.83
N THR A 92 5.66 -7.68 12.22
CA THR A 92 6.26 -7.96 13.52
C THR A 92 5.62 -7.10 14.60
N PRO A 93 5.57 -7.59 15.85
CA PRO A 93 5.01 -6.80 16.93
C PRO A 93 5.68 -5.41 17.09
N LYS A 94 6.97 -5.28 16.76
CA LYS A 94 7.72 -4.00 16.82
C LYS A 94 7.27 -2.97 15.77
N GLU A 95 6.65 -3.43 14.69
CA GLU A 95 6.14 -2.58 13.60
C GLU A 95 4.67 -2.19 13.82
N TRP A 96 3.99 -2.78 14.80
CA TRP A 96 2.60 -2.45 15.08
C TRP A 96 2.46 -1.02 15.60
N TYR A 97 1.46 -0.32 15.09
CA TYR A 97 1.16 1.05 15.51
C TYR A 97 0.60 1.10 16.94
N ASP A 98 0.89 2.20 17.64
CA ASP A 98 0.36 2.45 18.98
C ASP A 98 -1.18 2.48 18.93
N PRO A 99 -1.89 1.62 19.68
CA PRO A 99 -3.34 1.60 19.70
C PRO A 99 -3.97 2.87 20.30
N ASN A 100 -3.17 3.72 20.93
CA ASN A 100 -3.57 5.04 21.41
C ASN A 100 -3.38 6.16 20.36
N MET A 101 -2.87 5.87 19.17
CA MET A 101 -2.70 6.89 18.14
C MET A 101 -4.05 7.57 17.78
N PRO A 102 -4.03 8.86 17.38
CA PRO A 102 -5.19 9.52 16.78
C PRO A 102 -5.78 8.74 15.60
N LEU A 103 -7.09 8.92 15.37
CA LEU A 103 -7.79 8.43 14.19
C LEU A 103 -7.16 9.00 12.92
N VAL A 104 -6.94 8.12 11.96
CA VAL A 104 -6.51 8.45 10.60
C VAL A 104 -7.76 8.42 9.71
N GLU A 105 -8.20 9.59 9.29
CA GLU A 105 -9.44 9.79 8.54
C GLU A 105 -9.20 10.31 7.12
N THR A 106 -8.00 10.80 6.82
CA THR A 106 -7.62 11.31 5.49
C THR A 106 -6.42 10.58 4.90
N PHE A 107 -6.29 10.62 3.57
CA PHE A 107 -5.12 10.08 2.88
C PHE A 107 -3.82 10.81 3.25
N GLU A 108 -3.88 12.11 3.57
CA GLU A 108 -2.70 12.84 4.04
C GLU A 108 -2.24 12.32 5.42
N GLN A 109 -3.18 12.10 6.33
CA GLN A 109 -2.88 11.50 7.63
C GLN A 109 -2.32 10.08 7.47
N ALA A 110 -2.89 9.29 6.55
CA ALA A 110 -2.47 7.92 6.28
C ALA A 110 -0.99 7.80 5.88
N ARG A 111 -0.38 8.85 5.31
CA ARG A 111 1.06 8.90 4.98
C ARG A 111 1.99 8.91 6.20
N HIS A 112 1.46 8.81 7.42
CA HIS A 112 2.24 8.73 8.66
C HIS A 112 3.23 7.57 8.71
N PHE A 113 3.03 6.50 7.95
CA PHE A 113 3.98 5.39 7.85
C PHE A 113 5.35 5.84 7.30
N ARG A 114 5.41 6.96 6.56
CA ARG A 114 6.66 7.62 6.11
C ARG A 114 6.91 8.96 6.80
N LEU A 115 5.86 9.78 6.94
CA LEU A 115 5.97 11.15 7.46
C LEU A 115 6.01 11.21 9.00
N GLY A 116 5.78 10.09 9.66
CA GLY A 116 5.76 9.97 11.11
C GLY A 116 4.52 10.60 11.77
N PRO A 117 4.53 10.71 13.12
CA PRO A 117 3.35 11.09 13.90
C PRO A 117 2.77 12.47 13.59
N LYS A 118 3.58 13.38 13.05
CA LYS A 118 3.16 14.73 12.66
C LYS A 118 2.01 14.73 11.65
N ALA A 119 1.90 13.67 10.85
CA ALA A 119 0.82 13.53 9.86
C ALA A 119 -0.57 13.38 10.51
N TYR A 120 -0.68 12.85 11.74
CA TYR A 120 -1.96 12.62 12.42
C TYR A 120 -2.08 13.29 13.80
N GLU A 121 -1.07 14.05 14.25
CA GLU A 121 -1.00 14.57 15.64
C GLU A 121 -2.24 15.37 16.07
N LYS A 122 -2.86 16.08 15.13
CA LYS A 122 -4.07 16.91 15.36
C LYS A 122 -5.38 16.11 15.29
N GLY A 123 -5.32 14.81 15.05
CA GLY A 123 -6.49 13.94 14.91
C GLY A 123 -7.22 13.71 16.24
N GLN A 124 -8.49 13.35 16.14
CA GLN A 124 -9.26 12.94 17.31
C GLN A 124 -8.80 11.56 17.80
N ARG A 125 -8.82 11.33 19.11
CA ARG A 125 -8.52 10.01 19.66
C ARG A 125 -9.80 9.18 19.73
N PRO A 126 -9.76 7.89 19.38
CA PRO A 126 -10.95 7.03 19.46
C PRO A 126 -11.39 6.75 20.89
N TRP A 127 -10.47 6.91 21.86
CA TRP A 127 -10.69 6.63 23.27
C TRP A 127 -10.86 7.91 24.08
N LYS A 128 -11.75 7.90 25.07
CA LYS A 128 -11.88 8.98 26.07
C LYS A 128 -10.67 9.04 27.00
N GLU A 129 -10.14 7.87 27.37
CA GLU A 129 -8.94 7.70 28.18
C GLU A 129 -7.99 6.74 27.46
N PRO A 130 -6.66 6.92 27.56
CA PRO A 130 -5.70 6.01 26.93
C PRO A 130 -5.81 4.58 27.45
N ILE A 131 -5.58 3.60 26.57
CA ILE A 131 -5.42 2.19 26.94
C ILE A 131 -4.19 2.09 27.85
N SER A 132 -4.39 1.68 29.09
CA SER A 132 -3.38 1.71 30.17
C SER A 132 -2.31 0.62 30.08
N LYS A 133 -2.65 -0.52 29.47
CA LYS A 133 -1.72 -1.60 29.12
C LYS A 133 -1.91 -1.93 27.66
N PRO A 134 -1.50 -1.03 26.75
CA PRO A 134 -1.55 -1.35 25.34
C PRO A 134 -0.62 -2.55 25.16
N ARG A 135 -1.13 -3.63 24.56
CA ARG A 135 -0.28 -4.71 24.06
C ARG A 135 0.41 -4.19 22.80
N VAL A 136 1.30 -3.24 23.02
CA VAL A 136 2.40 -2.97 22.11
C VAL A 136 3.50 -3.95 22.47
N ALA A 137 4.22 -4.40 21.44
CA ALA A 137 5.38 -5.25 21.62
C ALA A 137 6.46 -4.62 22.49
#